data_AF-A0A8T5N917-F1
#
_entry.id   AF-A0A8T5N917-F1
#
_cell.length_a   1.000
_cell.length_b   1.000
_cell.length_c   1.000
_cell.angle_alpha   90.00
_cell.angle_beta   90.00
_cell.angle_gamma   90.00
#
_symmetry.space_group_name_H-M   'P 1'
#
loop_
_entity.id
_entity.type
_entity.pdbx_description
1 polymer ?
#
loop_
_entity_poly.entity_id
_entity_poly.type
_entity_poly.pdbx_seq_one_letter_code
_entity_poly.pdbx_strand_id
1 'polypeptide(L)'
;MSDAIFSVIISLFTIFLYMALGSYILKKNPNERTNQLFFLLMLAFILWSVGTYNIGLVAENAPLKEFLLYTRLQLSGVVLAFTLFVFFALALNQMKTVLKNPLTYLTIIPALYLLFLIWTSDVSGIEPGMFSTVAERKQEFFLFSAIFGIAGVYLLLRHYMTSKYRQQEQAKIILAGAISAVFIAVASNIILPMFYGVYLLSLSTLAPAVMGIFFAYAVYQYGLFVRPMPEVSVTSFCGKECTLCADYIYDKCPGCRFNRERHKNCEIYMCLIKKGYKDCGECPEILTCQLRKETSERCFKPEPSHAKSRCELSPGSTYFVKEEGYDIFLDAVKCGAFGFVVSTLPPQQIKEKYGLSTTPIVWISEAAFDTGVRPKDLKRLSSLIINFMKKTNNAVVFLDGIDVLISINVFANVQPVVQILSSTAQATKSYLIISTTMENEALSRLKPLYFTKVRT
;
A
#
# COMPACT_ATOMS: atom_id res chain seq x y z
N MET A 1 -10.31 -41.96 -11.18
CA MET A 1 -9.21 -41.20 -10.56
C MET A 1 -9.45 -41.29 -9.06
N SER A 2 -8.53 -41.83 -8.27
CA SER A 2 -8.74 -41.95 -6.82
C SER A 2 -8.78 -40.56 -6.17
N ASP A 3 -9.54 -40.40 -5.09
CA ASP A 3 -9.65 -39.12 -4.36
C ASP A 3 -8.28 -38.57 -3.91
N ALA A 4 -7.33 -39.48 -3.68
CA ALA A 4 -5.93 -39.17 -3.39
C ALA A 4 -5.25 -38.40 -4.53
N ILE A 5 -5.43 -38.84 -5.79
CA ILE A 5 -4.85 -38.17 -6.97
C ILE A 5 -5.42 -36.76 -7.13
N PHE A 6 -6.72 -36.57 -6.90
CA PHE A 6 -7.35 -35.25 -6.97
C PHE A 6 -6.80 -34.29 -5.91
N SER A 7 -6.63 -34.78 -4.68
CA SER A 7 -6.01 -34.03 -3.58
C SER A 7 -4.58 -33.61 -3.91
N VAL A 8 -3.76 -34.53 -4.44
CA VAL A 8 -2.37 -34.26 -4.87
C VAL A 8 -2.31 -33.16 -5.93
N ILE A 9 -3.17 -33.22 -6.95
CA ILE A 9 -3.19 -32.22 -8.04
C ILE A 9 -3.57 -30.84 -7.50
N ILE A 10 -4.62 -30.74 -6.68
CA ILE A 10 -5.06 -29.46 -6.11
C ILE A 10 -4.00 -28.88 -5.18
N SER A 11 -3.41 -29.70 -4.30
CA SER A 11 -2.35 -29.25 -3.40
C SER A 11 -1.15 -28.74 -4.17
N LEU A 12 -0.73 -29.43 -5.24
CA LEU A 12 0.38 -28.99 -6.08
C LEU A 12 0.09 -27.63 -6.75
N PHE A 13 -1.10 -27.48 -7.36
CA PHE A 13 -1.52 -26.21 -7.94
C PHE A 13 -1.53 -25.07 -6.90
N THR A 14 -2.05 -25.35 -5.72
CA THR A 14 -2.16 -24.39 -4.61
C THR A 14 -0.79 -23.94 -4.12
N ILE A 15 0.18 -24.86 -4.02
CA ILE A 15 1.58 -24.53 -3.66
C ILE A 15 2.18 -23.55 -4.67
N PHE A 16 2.08 -23.85 -5.97
CA PHE A 16 2.62 -22.97 -7.01
C PHE A 16 1.95 -21.60 -7.02
N LEU A 17 0.62 -21.57 -6.89
CA LEU A 17 -0.15 -20.33 -6.85
C LEU A 17 0.30 -19.43 -5.69
N TYR A 18 0.43 -19.99 -4.48
CA TYR A 18 0.83 -19.22 -3.31
C TYR A 18 2.31 -18.81 -3.32
N MET A 19 3.18 -19.64 -3.88
CA MET A 19 4.59 -19.27 -4.05
C MET A 19 4.73 -18.08 -5.02
N ALA A 20 3.99 -18.11 -6.13
CA ALA A 20 3.96 -17.02 -7.10
C ALA A 20 3.38 -15.73 -6.50
N LEU A 21 2.20 -15.81 -5.86
CA LEU A 21 1.55 -14.66 -5.23
C LEU A 21 2.41 -14.04 -4.12
N GLY A 22 2.88 -14.86 -3.18
CA GLY A 22 3.68 -14.40 -2.06
C GLY A 22 4.96 -13.70 -2.52
N SER A 23 5.71 -14.32 -3.43
CA SER A 23 6.97 -13.76 -3.94
C SER A 23 6.75 -12.48 -4.74
N TYR A 24 5.71 -12.45 -5.59
CA TYR A 24 5.36 -11.26 -6.38
C TYR A 24 5.05 -10.05 -5.50
N ILE A 25 4.25 -10.25 -4.45
CA ILE A 25 3.82 -9.17 -3.55
C ILE A 25 4.96 -8.67 -2.67
N LEU A 26 5.76 -9.59 -2.10
CA LEU A 26 6.89 -9.21 -1.28
C LEU A 26 7.93 -8.43 -2.08
N LYS A 27 8.20 -8.84 -3.34
CA LYS A 27 9.13 -8.13 -4.24
C LYS A 27 8.66 -6.71 -4.57
N LYS A 28 7.35 -6.47 -4.68
CA LYS A 28 6.80 -5.17 -5.06
C LYS A 28 7.00 -4.10 -3.98
N ASN A 29 6.87 -4.46 -2.70
CA ASN A 29 7.18 -3.56 -1.60
C ASN A 29 7.49 -4.38 -0.33
N PRO A 30 8.79 -4.66 -0.05
CA PRO A 30 9.20 -5.56 1.03
C PRO A 30 9.10 -4.93 2.43
N ASN A 31 9.05 -3.60 2.52
CA ASN A 31 9.05 -2.88 3.79
C ASN A 31 7.63 -2.67 4.37
N GLU A 32 6.59 -2.88 3.56
CA GLU A 32 5.21 -2.73 4.01
C GLU A 32 4.76 -3.95 4.84
N ARG A 33 4.35 -3.71 6.09
CA ARG A 33 3.94 -4.76 7.03
C ARG A 33 2.80 -5.64 6.49
N THR A 34 1.84 -5.06 5.77
CA THR A 34 0.74 -5.81 5.16
C THR A 34 1.24 -6.82 4.14
N ASN A 35 2.26 -6.48 3.35
CA ASN A 35 2.85 -7.38 2.37
C ASN A 35 3.66 -8.49 3.04
N GLN A 36 4.40 -8.17 4.10
CA GLN A 36 5.11 -9.15 4.91
C GLN A 36 4.16 -10.17 5.54
N LEU A 37 3.06 -9.70 6.15
CA LEU A 37 2.03 -10.57 6.74
C LEU A 37 1.28 -11.39 5.68
N PHE A 38 1.00 -10.80 4.52
CA PHE A 38 0.43 -11.54 3.40
C PHE A 38 1.38 -12.65 2.94
N PHE A 39 2.67 -12.37 2.80
CA PHE A 39 3.68 -13.37 2.44
C PHE A 39 3.76 -14.51 3.47
N LEU A 40 3.78 -14.18 4.76
CA LEU A 40 3.75 -15.18 5.83
C LEU A 40 2.48 -16.03 5.78
N LEU A 41 1.32 -15.43 5.50
CA LEU A 41 0.06 -16.14 5.32
C LEU A 41 0.13 -17.12 4.14
N MET A 42 0.73 -16.71 3.00
CA MET A 42 0.95 -17.61 1.86
C MET A 42 1.87 -18.78 2.22
N LEU A 43 2.94 -18.54 3.00
CA LEU A 43 3.82 -19.60 3.49
C LEU A 43 3.10 -20.61 4.39
N ALA A 44 2.17 -20.16 5.24
CA ALA A 44 1.36 -21.06 6.06
C ALA A 44 0.41 -21.93 5.22
N PHE A 45 -0.21 -21.37 4.17
CA PHE A 45 -1.00 -22.16 3.22
C PHE A 45 -0.15 -23.14 2.41
N ILE A 46 1.10 -22.78 2.07
CA ILE A 46 2.05 -23.71 1.44
C ILE A 46 2.36 -24.86 2.41
N LEU A 47 2.68 -24.57 3.68
CA LEU A 47 2.96 -25.61 4.67
C LEU A 47 1.80 -26.59 4.84
N TRP A 48 0.57 -26.07 4.90
CA TRP A 48 -0.65 -26.89 4.90
C TRP A 48 -0.71 -27.75 3.64
N SER A 49 -0.60 -27.14 2.46
CA SER A 49 -0.75 -27.83 1.18
C SER A 49 0.33 -28.89 0.94
N VAL A 50 1.56 -28.67 1.42
CA VAL A 50 2.66 -29.66 1.37
C VAL A 50 2.33 -30.87 2.24
N GLY A 51 1.80 -30.67 3.45
CA GLY A 51 1.35 -31.78 4.29
C GLY A 51 0.29 -32.63 3.60
N THR A 52 -0.72 -31.99 3.01
CA THR A 52 -1.81 -32.71 2.33
C THR A 52 -1.38 -33.38 1.04
N TYR A 53 -0.49 -32.76 0.26
CA TYR A 53 0.13 -33.35 -0.93
C TYR A 53 0.82 -34.68 -0.59
N ASN A 54 1.67 -34.67 0.45
CA ASN A 54 2.42 -35.86 0.83
C ASN A 54 1.52 -36.94 1.44
N ILE A 55 0.51 -36.58 2.23
CA ILE A 55 -0.51 -37.54 2.70
C ILE A 55 -1.21 -38.22 1.52
N GLY A 56 -1.57 -37.46 0.48
CA GLY A 56 -2.18 -38.01 -0.73
C GLY A 56 -1.29 -38.99 -1.51
N LEU A 57 0.05 -38.78 -1.50
CA LEU A 57 1.00 -39.70 -2.13
C LEU A 57 1.25 -40.98 -1.32
N VAL A 58 1.21 -40.86 0.01
CA VAL A 58 1.62 -41.88 0.98
C VAL A 58 0.46 -42.83 1.33
N ALA A 59 -0.78 -42.41 1.10
CA ALA A 59 -2.01 -43.05 1.56
C ALA A 59 -2.19 -44.54 1.16
N GLU A 60 -1.49 -45.05 0.14
CA GLU A 60 -1.69 -46.42 -0.31
C GLU A 60 -0.67 -47.43 0.27
N ASN A 61 0.55 -47.06 0.72
CA ASN A 61 1.57 -48.06 1.13
C ASN A 61 2.72 -47.57 2.05
N ALA A 62 2.72 -46.35 2.60
CA ALA A 62 3.91 -45.84 3.29
C ALA A 62 3.99 -46.20 4.80
N PRO A 63 5.19 -46.20 5.39
CA PRO A 63 5.39 -46.48 6.81
C PRO A 63 4.65 -45.46 7.68
N LEU A 64 3.99 -45.94 8.75
CA LEU A 64 3.16 -45.14 9.67
C LEU A 64 3.85 -43.85 10.15
N LYS A 65 5.17 -43.90 10.37
CA LYS A 65 5.98 -42.75 10.80
C LYS A 65 5.95 -41.58 9.81
N GLU A 66 5.99 -41.84 8.50
CA GLU A 66 5.95 -40.80 7.47
C GLU A 66 4.56 -40.18 7.37
N PHE A 67 3.51 -41.01 7.39
CA PHE A 67 2.13 -40.54 7.42
C PHE A 67 1.85 -39.61 8.60
N LEU A 68 2.36 -39.97 9.79
CA LEU A 68 2.24 -39.16 11.01
C LEU A 68 2.98 -37.83 10.89
N LEU A 69 4.18 -37.82 10.31
CA LEU A 69 4.95 -36.59 10.09
C LEU A 69 4.19 -35.59 9.20
N TYR A 70 3.66 -36.04 8.06
CA TYR A 70 2.93 -35.17 7.14
C TYR A 70 1.60 -34.69 7.73
N THR A 71 0.95 -35.50 8.55
CA THR A 71 -0.23 -35.10 9.33
C THR A 71 0.10 -33.97 10.30
N ARG A 72 1.21 -34.06 11.04
CA ARG A 72 1.67 -32.98 11.94
C ARG A 72 1.99 -31.70 11.19
N LEU A 73 2.62 -31.80 10.01
CA LEU A 73 2.90 -30.65 9.15
C LEU A 73 1.62 -29.98 8.64
N GLN A 74 0.66 -30.77 8.15
CA GLN A 74 -0.65 -30.27 7.72
C GLN A 74 -1.35 -29.51 8.85
N LEU A 75 -1.47 -30.10 10.04
CA LEU A 75 -2.14 -29.48 11.18
C LEU A 75 -1.42 -28.20 11.64
N SER A 76 -0.08 -28.20 11.62
CA SER A 76 0.71 -27.01 11.92
C SER A 76 0.44 -25.88 10.92
N GLY A 77 0.35 -26.21 9.63
CA GLY A 77 -0.01 -25.27 8.57
C GLY A 77 -1.40 -24.66 8.76
N VAL A 78 -2.40 -25.46 9.14
CA VAL A 78 -3.76 -24.99 9.43
C VAL A 78 -3.76 -23.98 10.58
N VAL A 79 -3.11 -24.30 11.71
CA VAL A 79 -3.04 -23.40 12.88
C VAL A 79 -2.39 -22.07 12.50
N LEU A 80 -1.25 -22.12 11.81
CA LEU A 80 -0.54 -20.92 11.36
C LEU A 80 -1.37 -20.09 10.37
N ALA A 81 -2.10 -20.73 9.45
CA ALA A 81 -2.93 -20.04 8.46
C ALA A 81 -4.04 -19.22 9.13
N PHE A 82 -4.77 -19.78 10.09
CA PHE A 82 -5.82 -19.03 10.82
C PHE A 82 -5.23 -17.90 11.66
N THR A 83 -4.11 -18.12 12.36
CA THR A 83 -3.44 -17.07 13.13
C THR A 83 -2.98 -15.91 12.24
N LEU A 84 -2.31 -16.22 11.14
CA LEU A 84 -1.79 -15.21 10.21
C LEU A 84 -2.91 -14.53 9.42
N PHE A 85 -4.04 -15.21 9.18
CA PHE A 85 -5.21 -14.61 8.55
C PHE A 85 -5.82 -13.52 9.43
N VAL A 86 -5.93 -13.74 10.75
CA VAL A 86 -6.34 -12.71 11.71
C VAL A 86 -5.36 -11.55 11.70
N PHE A 87 -4.04 -11.81 11.71
CA PHE A 87 -3.03 -10.75 11.69
C PHE A 87 -3.05 -9.93 10.41
N PHE A 88 -3.22 -10.59 9.28
CA PHE A 88 -3.42 -9.95 7.99
C PHE A 88 -4.65 -9.04 8.04
N ALA A 89 -5.81 -9.54 8.50
CA ALA A 89 -7.03 -8.74 8.64
C ALA A 89 -6.90 -7.56 9.63
N LEU A 90 -6.13 -7.71 10.71
CA LEU A 90 -5.83 -6.62 11.64
C LEU A 90 -4.93 -5.55 11.00
N ALA A 91 -3.94 -5.96 10.19
CA ALA A 91 -3.05 -5.05 9.48
C ALA A 91 -3.80 -4.18 8.46
N LEU A 92 -4.84 -4.73 7.82
CA LEU A 92 -5.72 -3.97 6.92
C LEU A 92 -6.48 -2.85 7.63
N ASN A 93 -6.84 -3.05 8.90
CA ASN A 93 -7.55 -2.06 9.72
C ASN A 93 -6.64 -0.97 10.33
N GLN A 94 -5.42 -0.79 9.81
CA GLN A 94 -4.49 0.31 10.14
C GLN A 94 -4.13 0.47 11.63
N MET A 95 -4.19 -0.58 12.44
CA MET A 95 -3.71 -0.48 13.81
C MET A 95 -2.18 -0.35 13.82
N LYS A 96 -1.69 0.87 14.11
CA LYS A 96 -0.26 1.25 14.09
C LYS A 96 0.65 0.29 14.88
N THR A 97 0.08 -0.43 15.85
CA THR A 97 0.79 -1.42 16.68
C THR A 97 -0.01 -2.72 16.80
N VAL A 98 0.08 -3.58 15.78
CA VAL A 98 -0.53 -4.93 15.78
C VAL A 98 -0.09 -5.71 17.02
N LEU A 99 1.22 -5.83 17.30
CA LEU A 99 1.75 -6.55 18.47
C LEU A 99 1.38 -5.98 19.85
N LYS A 100 0.80 -4.77 19.93
CA LYS A 100 0.34 -4.21 21.22
C LYS A 100 -1.17 -4.37 21.42
N ASN A 101 -1.88 -4.93 20.45
CA ASN A 101 -3.32 -5.13 20.59
C ASN A 101 -3.60 -6.39 21.42
N PRO A 102 -4.49 -6.34 22.43
CA PRO A 102 -4.86 -7.52 23.23
C PRO A 102 -5.38 -8.69 22.39
N LEU A 103 -6.06 -8.44 21.26
CA LEU A 103 -6.51 -9.48 20.32
C LEU A 103 -5.36 -10.28 19.71
N THR A 104 -4.16 -9.69 19.61
CA THR A 104 -2.98 -10.38 19.06
C THR A 104 -2.49 -11.45 20.03
N TYR A 105 -2.37 -11.14 21.32
CA TYR A 105 -1.99 -12.12 22.35
C TYR A 105 -3.06 -13.20 22.54
N LEU A 106 -4.34 -12.82 22.47
CA LEU A 106 -5.47 -13.75 22.51
C LEU A 106 -5.45 -14.76 21.35
N THR A 107 -4.80 -14.43 20.23
CA THR A 107 -4.64 -15.33 19.07
C THR A 107 -3.36 -16.17 19.14
N ILE A 108 -2.25 -15.60 19.63
CA ILE A 108 -0.95 -16.30 19.70
C ILE A 108 -0.96 -17.41 20.74
N ILE A 109 -1.48 -17.15 21.94
CA ILE A 109 -1.39 -18.09 23.06
C ILE A 109 -2.07 -19.43 22.72
N PRO A 110 -3.31 -19.47 22.21
CA PRO A 110 -3.94 -20.72 21.79
C PRO A 110 -3.23 -21.40 20.61
N ALA A 111 -2.68 -20.62 19.68
CA ALA A 111 -1.94 -21.15 18.53
C ALA A 111 -0.65 -21.87 18.97
N LEU A 112 0.13 -21.26 19.86
CA LEU A 112 1.34 -21.88 20.42
C LEU A 112 1.02 -23.13 21.23
N TYR A 113 -0.05 -23.09 22.03
CA TYR A 113 -0.53 -24.25 22.77
C TYR A 113 -0.87 -25.42 21.83
N LEU A 114 -1.66 -25.17 20.78
CA LEU A 114 -1.99 -26.21 19.80
C LEU A 114 -0.77 -26.73 19.05
N LEU A 115 0.15 -25.85 18.63
CA LEU A 115 1.40 -26.28 17.99
C LEU A 115 2.23 -27.17 18.90
N PHE A 116 2.36 -26.84 20.19
CA PHE A 116 3.02 -27.71 21.16
C PHE A 116 2.35 -29.08 21.21
N LEU A 117 1.02 -29.11 21.31
CA LEU A 117 0.27 -30.37 21.37
C LEU A 117 0.41 -31.25 20.12
N ILE A 118 0.43 -30.68 18.92
CA ILE A 118 0.61 -31.43 17.66
C ILE A 118 1.89 -32.25 17.68
N TRP A 119 2.95 -31.66 18.23
CA TRP A 119 4.29 -32.25 18.19
C TRP A 119 4.57 -33.17 19.40
N THR A 120 3.84 -33.01 20.50
CA THR A 120 4.02 -33.84 21.71
C THR A 120 3.02 -34.99 21.83
N SER A 121 1.88 -34.94 21.14
CA SER A 121 0.86 -36.00 21.23
C SER A 121 1.26 -37.27 20.48
N ASP A 122 0.88 -38.41 21.05
CA ASP A 122 0.95 -39.71 20.40
C ASP A 122 -0.28 -39.85 19.48
N VAL A 123 -0.03 -40.00 18.18
CA VAL A 123 -1.04 -39.90 17.11
C VAL A 123 -1.47 -41.32 16.66
N SER A 124 -1.30 -42.31 17.53
CA SER A 124 -1.34 -43.74 17.21
C SER A 124 -2.75 -44.35 17.07
N GLY A 125 -3.82 -43.58 17.29
CA GLY A 125 -5.21 -43.99 17.06
C GLY A 125 -5.85 -43.25 15.90
N ILE A 126 -5.70 -43.76 14.68
CA ILE A 126 -6.15 -43.10 13.44
C ILE A 126 -7.45 -43.73 12.96
N GLU A 127 -8.55 -42.97 13.00
CA GLU A 127 -9.70 -43.22 12.11
C GLU A 127 -9.56 -42.36 10.83
N PRO A 128 -10.26 -42.63 9.72
CA PRO A 128 -10.23 -41.79 8.51
C PRO A 128 -11.13 -40.52 8.62
N GLY A 129 -10.61 -39.35 8.24
CA GLY A 129 -11.31 -38.04 8.36
C GLY A 129 -10.37 -36.83 8.56
N MET A 130 -10.83 -35.60 8.26
CA MET A 130 -9.97 -34.39 8.29
C MET A 130 -9.47 -34.01 9.69
N PHE A 131 -10.23 -34.39 10.72
CA PHE A 131 -9.90 -34.22 12.13
C PHE A 131 -9.74 -35.56 12.85
N SER A 132 -9.76 -36.67 12.13
CA SER A 132 -9.84 -38.01 12.73
C SER A 132 -8.52 -38.53 13.32
N THR A 133 -7.41 -37.84 13.06
CA THR A 133 -6.06 -38.25 13.44
C THR A 133 -5.69 -37.93 14.88
N VAL A 134 -6.53 -37.20 15.63
CA VAL A 134 -6.35 -36.99 17.07
C VAL A 134 -7.67 -37.28 17.80
N ALA A 135 -7.97 -38.57 17.99
CA ALA A 135 -9.24 -39.06 18.55
C ALA A 135 -9.67 -38.33 19.84
N GLU A 136 -8.73 -37.96 20.71
CA GLU A 136 -9.02 -37.34 22.00
C GLU A 136 -9.16 -35.81 21.96
N ARG A 137 -8.77 -35.12 20.88
CA ARG A 137 -8.57 -33.64 20.89
C ARG A 137 -9.13 -32.90 19.68
N LYS A 138 -9.99 -33.55 18.87
CA LYS A 138 -10.65 -32.94 17.69
C LYS A 138 -11.38 -31.62 18.00
N GLN A 139 -11.96 -31.54 19.20
CA GLN A 139 -12.74 -30.39 19.65
C GLN A 139 -11.89 -29.11 19.79
N GLU A 140 -10.65 -29.22 20.29
CA GLU A 140 -9.77 -28.06 20.49
C GLU A 140 -9.40 -27.41 19.15
N PHE A 141 -9.05 -28.22 18.15
CA PHE A 141 -8.76 -27.77 16.79
C PHE A 141 -9.95 -27.12 16.11
N PHE A 142 -11.11 -27.78 16.18
CA PHE A 142 -12.33 -27.26 15.58
C PHE A 142 -12.72 -25.91 16.20
N LEU A 143 -12.69 -25.81 17.53
CA LEU A 143 -13.03 -24.59 18.25
C LEU A 143 -12.07 -23.45 17.90
N PHE A 144 -10.76 -23.72 17.83
CA PHE A 144 -9.76 -22.76 17.41
C PHE A 144 -10.02 -22.24 16.00
N SER A 145 -10.17 -23.14 15.02
CA SER A 145 -10.42 -22.78 13.62
C SER A 145 -11.73 -22.01 13.46
N ALA A 146 -12.79 -22.38 14.18
CA ALA A 146 -14.06 -21.68 14.16
C ALA A 146 -13.95 -20.26 14.72
N ILE A 147 -13.38 -20.09 15.93
CA ILE A 147 -13.25 -18.79 16.60
C ILE A 147 -12.40 -17.83 15.75
N PHE A 148 -11.20 -18.26 15.35
CA PHE A 148 -10.28 -17.38 14.63
C PHE A 148 -10.65 -17.20 13.15
N GLY A 149 -11.31 -18.20 12.55
CA GLY A 149 -11.94 -18.05 11.23
C GLY A 149 -13.03 -16.97 11.24
N ILE A 150 -13.97 -17.06 12.18
CA ILE A 150 -15.04 -16.06 12.35
C ILE A 150 -14.46 -14.68 12.68
N ALA A 151 -13.47 -14.61 13.57
CA ALA A 151 -12.81 -13.35 13.90
C ALA A 151 -12.13 -12.71 12.68
N GLY A 152 -11.41 -13.49 11.88
CA GLY A 152 -10.79 -13.03 10.64
C GLY A 152 -11.81 -12.49 9.63
N VAL A 153 -12.90 -13.23 9.40
CA VAL A 153 -14.00 -12.80 8.50
C VAL A 153 -14.67 -11.53 9.03
N TYR A 154 -14.94 -11.44 10.33
CA TYR A 154 -15.51 -10.23 10.95
C TYR A 154 -14.61 -9.01 10.76
N LEU A 155 -13.30 -9.16 10.95
CA LEU A 155 -12.34 -8.07 10.76
C LEU A 155 -12.26 -7.61 9.30
N LEU A 156 -12.36 -8.54 8.34
CA LEU A 156 -12.45 -8.20 6.92
C LEU A 156 -13.77 -7.50 6.59
N LEU A 157 -14.89 -7.95 7.16
CA LEU A 157 -16.18 -7.29 6.99
C LEU A 157 -16.14 -5.86 7.55
N ARG A 158 -15.58 -5.67 8.74
CA ARG A 158 -15.36 -4.34 9.32
C ARG A 158 -14.49 -3.46 8.42
N HIS A 159 -13.42 -4.04 7.87
CA HIS A 159 -12.55 -3.33 6.92
C HIS A 159 -13.31 -2.94 5.65
N TYR A 160 -14.12 -3.84 5.08
CA TYR A 160 -14.96 -3.57 3.92
C TYR A 160 -15.94 -2.41 4.19
N MET A 161 -16.61 -2.41 5.34
CA MET A 161 -17.58 -1.36 5.71
C MET A 161 -16.94 0.01 5.96
N THR A 162 -15.67 0.04 6.35
CA THR A 162 -14.95 1.29 6.68
C THR A 162 -14.10 1.82 5.53
N SER A 163 -13.73 0.95 4.60
CA SER A 163 -12.91 1.28 3.43
C SER A 163 -13.73 2.00 2.35
N LYS A 164 -13.03 2.75 1.49
CA LYS A 164 -13.63 3.42 0.34
C LYS A 164 -12.87 3.08 -0.93
N TYR A 165 -13.56 3.13 -2.08
CA TYR A 165 -12.97 2.96 -3.41
C TYR A 165 -12.29 1.59 -3.59
N ARG A 166 -11.04 1.55 -4.04
CA ARG A 166 -10.30 0.31 -4.37
C ARG A 166 -10.13 -0.63 -3.17
N GLN A 167 -9.89 -0.08 -1.98
CA GLN A 167 -9.74 -0.88 -0.76
C GLN A 167 -11.04 -1.61 -0.40
N GLN A 168 -12.18 -0.99 -0.69
CA GLN A 168 -13.50 -1.60 -0.51
C GLN A 168 -13.73 -2.75 -1.50
N GLU A 169 -13.43 -2.55 -2.80
CA GLU A 169 -13.56 -3.62 -3.80
C GLU A 169 -12.57 -4.78 -3.58
N GLN A 170 -11.35 -4.49 -3.12
CA GLN A 170 -10.39 -5.52 -2.68
C GLN A 170 -10.92 -6.32 -1.49
N ALA A 171 -11.34 -5.62 -0.44
CA ALA A 171 -11.88 -6.24 0.76
C ALA A 171 -13.10 -7.10 0.44
N LYS A 172 -13.96 -6.65 -0.49
CA LYS A 172 -15.13 -7.39 -0.97
C LYS A 172 -14.74 -8.72 -1.61
N ILE A 173 -13.73 -8.75 -2.49
CA ILE A 173 -13.28 -10.01 -3.12
C ILE A 173 -12.64 -10.93 -2.08
N ILE A 174 -11.76 -10.41 -1.22
CA ILE A 174 -11.09 -11.22 -0.19
C ILE A 174 -12.13 -11.78 0.79
N LEU A 175 -13.14 -10.99 1.16
CA LEU A 175 -14.25 -11.40 2.01
C LEU A 175 -15.10 -12.47 1.33
N ALA A 176 -15.43 -12.32 0.05
CA ALA A 176 -16.15 -13.33 -0.73
C ALA A 176 -15.38 -14.66 -0.76
N GLY A 177 -14.07 -14.61 -1.03
CA GLY A 177 -13.21 -15.80 -1.00
C GLY A 177 -13.18 -16.48 0.36
N ALA A 178 -13.07 -15.70 1.45
CA ALA A 178 -13.06 -16.23 2.80
C ALA A 178 -14.40 -16.90 3.17
N ILE A 179 -15.53 -16.29 2.81
CA ILE A 179 -16.87 -16.86 3.03
C ILE A 179 -17.04 -18.15 2.22
N SER A 180 -16.63 -18.16 0.94
CA SER A 180 -16.66 -19.35 0.09
C SER A 180 -15.80 -20.48 0.65
N ALA A 181 -14.59 -20.18 1.12
CA ALA A 181 -13.70 -21.18 1.73
C ALA A 181 -14.30 -21.78 3.01
N VAL A 182 -14.90 -20.94 3.88
CA VAL A 182 -15.59 -21.41 5.10
C VAL A 182 -16.78 -22.30 4.73
N PHE A 183 -17.59 -21.92 3.75
CA PHE A 183 -18.72 -22.72 3.30
C PHE A 183 -18.27 -24.10 2.78
N ILE A 184 -17.22 -24.16 1.95
CA ILE A 184 -16.66 -25.41 1.44
C ILE A 184 -16.13 -26.28 2.60
N ALA A 185 -15.43 -25.68 3.57
CA ALA A 185 -14.92 -26.40 4.72
C ALA A 185 -16.05 -27.00 5.58
N VAL A 186 -17.12 -26.24 5.86
CA VAL A 186 -18.28 -26.71 6.62
C VAL A 186 -19.05 -27.79 5.86
N ALA A 187 -19.28 -27.59 4.57
CA ALA A 187 -20.01 -28.55 3.74
C ALA A 187 -19.29 -29.91 3.69
N SER A 188 -17.97 -29.88 3.52
CA SER A 188 -17.16 -31.10 3.39
C SER A 188 -16.91 -31.85 4.68
N ASN A 189 -16.78 -31.14 5.81
CA ASN A 189 -16.40 -31.76 7.09
C ASN A 189 -17.58 -32.06 8.01
N ILE A 190 -18.69 -31.35 7.83
CA ILE A 190 -19.82 -31.44 8.73
C ILE A 190 -21.04 -31.95 7.97
N ILE A 191 -21.45 -31.26 6.92
CA ILE A 191 -22.73 -31.53 6.24
C ILE A 191 -22.68 -32.88 5.50
N LEU A 192 -21.70 -33.10 4.64
CA LEU A 192 -21.61 -34.33 3.84
C LEU A 192 -21.43 -35.60 4.70
N PRO A 193 -20.55 -35.63 5.71
CA PRO A 193 -20.43 -36.79 6.59
C PRO A 193 -21.70 -37.03 7.43
N MET A 194 -22.31 -35.96 7.98
CA MET A 194 -23.45 -36.08 8.87
C MET A 194 -24.74 -36.54 8.17
N PHE A 195 -25.01 -36.00 6.98
CA PHE A 195 -26.28 -36.26 6.28
C PHE A 195 -26.19 -37.37 5.23
N TYR A 196 -25.00 -37.60 4.67
CA TYR A 196 -24.81 -38.53 3.54
C TYR A 196 -23.79 -39.63 3.82
N GLY A 197 -23.08 -39.61 4.96
CA GLY A 197 -22.04 -40.61 5.28
C GLY A 197 -20.84 -40.56 4.34
N VAL A 198 -20.70 -39.49 3.54
CA VAL A 198 -19.65 -39.35 2.53
C VAL A 198 -18.46 -38.60 3.13
N TYR A 199 -17.33 -39.28 3.24
CA TYR A 199 -16.07 -38.72 3.75
C TYR A 199 -15.14 -38.36 2.59
N LEU A 200 -15.24 -37.12 2.11
CA LEU A 200 -14.38 -36.64 1.03
C LEU A 200 -13.11 -36.02 1.61
N LEU A 201 -12.04 -36.81 1.69
CA LEU A 201 -10.73 -36.38 2.17
C LEU A 201 -10.13 -35.23 1.35
N SER A 202 -10.49 -35.09 0.07
CA SER A 202 -9.92 -34.10 -0.85
C SER A 202 -10.49 -32.68 -0.66
N LEU A 203 -11.63 -32.52 0.02
CA LEU A 203 -12.28 -31.20 0.12
C LEU A 203 -11.61 -30.22 1.11
N SER A 204 -10.73 -30.68 2.00
CA SER A 204 -9.84 -29.80 2.80
C SER A 204 -8.98 -28.92 1.91
N THR A 205 -8.51 -29.48 0.79
CA THR A 205 -7.59 -28.80 -0.13
C THR A 205 -8.30 -27.75 -0.98
N LEU A 206 -9.62 -27.89 -1.16
CA LEU A 206 -10.42 -26.97 -1.96
C LEU A 206 -10.59 -25.60 -1.31
N ALA A 207 -10.71 -25.54 0.02
CA ALA A 207 -10.87 -24.26 0.71
C ALA A 207 -9.64 -23.33 0.53
N PRO A 208 -8.39 -23.77 0.77
CA PRO A 208 -7.19 -23.01 0.41
C PRO A 208 -7.09 -22.71 -1.08
N ALA A 209 -7.41 -23.66 -1.97
CA ALA A 209 -7.33 -23.41 -3.41
C ALA A 209 -8.28 -22.29 -3.87
N VAL A 210 -9.54 -22.34 -3.43
CA VAL A 210 -10.55 -21.31 -3.71
C VAL A 210 -10.10 -19.96 -3.15
N MET A 211 -9.65 -19.91 -1.89
CA MET A 211 -9.13 -18.68 -1.31
C MET A 211 -7.96 -18.10 -2.14
N GLY A 212 -7.08 -18.96 -2.65
CA GLY A 212 -5.96 -18.59 -3.50
C GLY A 212 -6.40 -17.95 -4.81
N ILE A 213 -7.46 -18.46 -5.45
CA ILE A 213 -8.04 -17.89 -6.67
C ILE A 213 -8.58 -16.48 -6.39
N PHE A 214 -9.31 -16.29 -5.30
CA PHE A 214 -9.82 -14.98 -4.92
C PHE A 214 -8.69 -14.00 -4.59
N PHE A 215 -7.64 -14.44 -3.90
CA PHE A 215 -6.45 -13.62 -3.69
C PHE A 215 -5.77 -13.27 -5.00
N ALA A 216 -5.58 -14.23 -5.92
CA ALA A 216 -4.98 -13.99 -7.21
C ALA A 216 -5.77 -12.96 -8.02
N TYR A 217 -7.08 -13.11 -8.07
CA TYR A 217 -7.97 -12.18 -8.77
C TYR A 217 -7.94 -10.78 -8.12
N ALA A 218 -7.99 -10.69 -6.79
CA ALA A 218 -7.86 -9.42 -6.08
C ALA A 218 -6.52 -8.73 -6.38
N VAL A 219 -5.43 -9.49 -6.41
CA VAL A 219 -4.07 -8.99 -6.68
C VAL A 219 -3.90 -8.58 -8.14
N TYR A 220 -4.46 -9.34 -9.08
CA TYR A 220 -4.39 -9.03 -10.50
C TYR A 220 -5.22 -7.78 -10.84
N GLN A 221 -6.49 -7.75 -10.44
CA GLN A 221 -7.43 -6.68 -10.80
C GLN A 221 -7.16 -5.40 -10.00
N TYR A 222 -6.83 -5.54 -8.72
CA TYR A 222 -6.73 -4.42 -7.80
C TYR A 222 -5.36 -4.29 -7.15
N GLY A 223 -4.35 -5.12 -7.43
CA GLY A 223 -3.12 -5.09 -6.64
C GLY A 223 -3.37 -5.38 -5.14
N LEU A 224 -2.31 -5.51 -4.35
CA LEU A 224 -2.45 -5.43 -2.90
C LEU A 224 -2.46 -3.96 -2.46
N PHE A 225 -2.77 -3.73 -1.18
CA PHE A 225 -2.71 -2.46 -0.45
C PHE A 225 -1.28 -1.85 -0.45
N VAL A 226 -0.72 -1.59 -1.62
CA VAL A 226 0.20 -0.49 -1.81
C VAL A 226 -0.66 0.70 -1.48
N ARG A 227 -0.56 1.15 -0.22
CA ARG A 227 -0.99 2.51 0.10
C ARG A 227 -0.43 3.34 -1.04
N PRO A 228 -1.20 4.21 -1.72
CA PRO A 228 -0.53 5.33 -2.28
C PRO A 228 0.23 5.92 -1.10
N MET A 229 1.55 5.77 -1.14
CA MET A 229 2.36 6.74 -0.47
C MET A 229 1.73 8.06 -0.93
N PRO A 230 1.38 8.99 -0.03
CA PRO A 230 1.79 10.32 -0.39
C PRO A 230 3.28 10.15 -0.72
N GLU A 231 3.64 10.03 -2.00
CA GLU A 231 5.00 10.30 -2.45
C GLU A 231 5.19 11.78 -2.16
N VAL A 232 5.31 12.08 -0.88
CA VAL A 232 5.91 13.28 -0.38
C VAL A 232 7.29 12.78 -0.01
N SER A 233 8.04 12.44 -1.06
CA SER A 233 9.47 12.33 -0.96
C SER A 233 10.01 13.75 -0.77
N VAL A 234 11.18 13.79 -0.15
CA VAL A 234 11.46 14.82 0.80
C VAL A 234 12.26 15.93 0.17
N THR A 235 11.60 17.05 -0.15
CA THR A 235 12.28 18.33 -0.27
C THR A 235 13.09 18.58 1.02
N SER A 236 14.35 18.97 0.86
CA SER A 236 15.23 19.28 1.99
C SER A 236 14.64 20.36 2.90
N PHE A 237 15.19 20.54 4.10
CA PHE A 237 14.73 21.50 5.10
C PHE A 237 14.62 22.93 4.53
N CYS A 238 15.51 23.31 3.60
CA CYS A 238 15.47 24.60 2.90
C CYS A 238 14.41 24.70 1.79
N GLY A 239 13.78 23.58 1.42
CA GLY A 239 12.73 23.50 0.40
C GLY A 239 13.23 23.14 -1.00
N LYS A 240 14.53 22.92 -1.19
CA LYS A 240 15.07 22.50 -2.49
C LYS A 240 15.06 20.99 -2.69
N GLU A 241 14.83 20.58 -3.93
CA GLU A 241 15.14 19.25 -4.44
C GLU A 241 16.67 19.11 -4.49
N CYS A 242 17.23 18.26 -3.62
CA CYS A 242 18.69 18.12 -3.46
C CYS A 242 19.38 17.71 -4.77
N THR A 243 18.75 16.86 -5.57
CA THR A 243 19.30 16.38 -6.86
C THR A 243 19.33 17.43 -7.96
N LEU A 244 18.64 18.56 -7.78
CA LEU A 244 18.67 19.70 -8.69
C LEU A 244 19.50 20.88 -8.14
N CYS A 245 20.03 20.75 -6.93
CA CYS A 245 20.78 21.82 -6.27
C CYS A 245 22.28 21.67 -6.56
N ALA A 246 22.86 22.61 -7.31
CA ALA A 246 24.30 22.61 -7.61
C ALA A 246 25.15 22.55 -6.33
N ASP A 247 24.81 23.32 -5.29
CA ASP A 247 25.55 23.30 -4.02
C ASP A 247 25.53 21.91 -3.37
N TYR A 248 24.45 21.16 -3.51
CA TYR A 248 24.36 19.80 -2.98
C TYR A 248 25.12 18.78 -3.83
N ILE A 249 25.01 18.87 -5.16
CA ILE A 249 25.71 17.98 -6.10
C ILE A 249 27.23 18.13 -5.98
N TYR A 250 27.73 19.34 -5.73
CA TYR A 250 29.16 19.63 -5.60
C TYR A 250 29.66 19.65 -4.14
N ASP A 251 28.92 19.06 -3.19
CA ASP A 251 29.29 18.97 -1.76
C ASP A 251 29.58 20.33 -1.06
N LYS A 252 29.04 21.43 -1.59
CA LYS A 252 29.17 22.80 -1.04
C LYS A 252 27.93 23.24 -0.24
N CYS A 253 26.96 22.35 -0.06
CA CYS A 253 25.69 22.69 0.56
C CYS A 253 25.87 23.10 2.02
N PRO A 254 25.38 24.28 2.44
CA PRO A 254 25.48 24.74 3.83
C PRO A 254 24.56 23.96 4.79
N GLY A 255 23.84 22.94 4.31
CA GLY A 255 22.96 22.11 5.11
C GLY A 255 23.68 21.12 6.02
N CYS A 256 22.88 20.47 6.88
CA CYS A 256 23.39 19.64 7.98
C CYS A 256 24.20 18.40 7.53
N ARG A 257 24.04 17.93 6.28
CA ARG A 257 24.73 16.75 5.76
C ARG A 257 26.25 16.92 5.77
N PHE A 258 26.71 18.07 5.30
CA PHE A 258 28.14 18.39 5.13
C PHE A 258 28.69 19.32 6.21
N ASN A 259 27.83 19.96 7.00
CA ASN A 259 28.24 20.92 8.03
C ASN A 259 27.59 20.63 9.40
N ARG A 260 27.87 19.45 9.97
CA ARG A 260 27.25 18.96 11.21
C ARG A 260 27.54 19.84 12.42
N GLU A 261 28.75 20.37 12.50
CA GLU A 261 29.21 21.23 13.60
C GLU A 261 28.33 22.47 13.76
N ARG A 262 27.97 23.10 12.65
CA ARG A 262 27.13 24.30 12.60
C ARG A 262 25.68 24.06 13.03
N HIS A 263 25.23 22.81 13.07
CA HIS A 263 23.84 22.42 13.32
C HIS A 263 23.64 21.60 14.60
N LYS A 264 24.65 21.52 15.47
CA LYS A 264 24.60 20.77 16.74
C LYS A 264 23.43 21.17 17.65
N ASN A 265 22.99 22.44 17.56
CA ASN A 265 21.90 22.98 18.39
C ASN A 265 20.51 22.92 17.72
N CYS A 266 20.39 22.39 16.50
CA CYS A 266 19.10 22.30 15.83
C CYS A 266 18.34 21.03 16.27
N GLU A 267 17.21 21.21 16.96
CA GLU A 267 16.36 20.11 17.45
C GLU A 267 15.87 19.19 16.32
N ILE A 268 15.59 19.76 15.14
CA ILE A 268 15.17 19.01 13.96
C ILE A 268 16.29 18.07 13.51
N TYR A 269 17.54 18.56 13.52
CA TYR A 269 18.70 17.75 13.13
C TYR A 269 19.00 16.64 14.13
N MET A 270 18.92 16.94 15.42
CA MET A 270 19.06 15.95 16.49
C MET A 270 18.00 14.85 16.39
N CYS A 271 16.77 15.21 16.03
CA CYS A 271 15.68 14.25 15.78
C CYS A 271 16.00 13.33 14.59
N LEU A 272 16.52 13.88 13.49
CA LEU A 272 16.91 13.10 12.30
C LEU A 272 17.99 12.06 12.64
N ILE A 273 19.04 12.48 13.36
CA ILE A 273 20.12 11.57 13.80
C ILE A 273 19.55 10.48 14.72
N LYS A 274 18.71 10.84 15.70
CA LYS A 274 18.08 9.87 16.61
C LYS A 274 17.23 8.84 15.86
N LYS A 275 16.62 9.22 14.74
CA LYS A 275 15.87 8.32 13.86
C LYS A 275 16.75 7.55 12.87
N GLY A 276 18.06 7.79 12.85
CA GLY A 276 19.01 7.12 11.96
C GLY A 276 19.11 7.71 10.54
N TYR A 277 18.53 8.89 10.30
CA TYR A 277 18.58 9.56 9.01
C TYR A 277 19.86 10.40 8.86
N LYS A 278 20.43 10.39 7.65
CA LYS A 278 21.65 11.15 7.33
C LYS A 278 21.35 12.62 7.09
N ASP A 279 20.20 12.91 6.51
CA ASP A 279 19.73 14.26 6.25
C ASP A 279 18.20 14.35 6.27
N CYS A 280 17.70 15.58 6.19
CA CYS A 280 16.26 15.86 6.17
C CYS A 280 15.55 15.25 4.96
N GLY A 281 16.26 15.01 3.85
CA GLY A 281 15.79 14.37 2.61
C GLY A 281 15.42 12.89 2.78
N GLU A 282 15.80 12.27 3.89
CA GLU A 282 15.44 10.88 4.19
C GLU A 282 14.21 10.78 5.12
N CYS A 283 13.68 11.90 5.63
CA CYS A 283 12.58 11.91 6.59
C CYS A 283 11.20 12.01 5.93
N PRO A 284 10.40 10.93 5.89
CA PRO A 284 9.11 10.90 5.18
C PRO A 284 8.04 11.81 5.81
N GLU A 285 8.25 12.25 7.05
CA GLU A 285 7.28 13.06 7.81
C GLU A 285 7.60 14.56 7.75
N ILE A 286 8.69 14.98 7.11
CA ILE A 286 9.22 16.35 7.27
C ILE A 286 8.21 17.45 6.87
N LEU A 287 7.34 17.23 5.86
CA LEU A 287 6.36 18.23 5.44
C LEU A 287 5.23 18.43 6.46
N THR A 288 4.85 17.35 7.15
CA THR A 288 3.76 17.38 8.13
C THR A 288 4.26 17.43 9.57
N CYS A 289 5.58 17.50 9.77
CA CYS A 289 6.21 17.44 11.08
C CYS A 289 5.88 18.69 11.91
N GLN A 290 5.24 18.50 13.07
CA GLN A 290 4.93 19.58 14.02
C GLN A 290 6.20 20.22 14.58
N LEU A 291 7.19 19.39 14.99
CA LEU A 291 8.50 19.87 15.44
C LEU A 291 9.17 20.77 14.39
N ARG A 292 9.05 20.41 13.10
CA ARG A 292 9.53 21.29 12.03
C ARG A 292 8.76 22.60 12.01
N LYS A 293 7.43 22.57 12.01
CA LYS A 293 6.62 23.79 11.92
C LYS A 293 6.92 24.75 13.08
N GLU A 294 7.03 24.23 14.30
CA GLU A 294 7.23 25.00 15.52
C GLU A 294 8.67 25.50 15.70
N THR A 295 9.66 24.69 15.32
CA THR A 295 11.09 24.99 15.56
C THR A 295 11.82 25.47 14.29
N SER A 296 11.17 25.51 13.13
CA SER A 296 11.82 25.89 11.85
C SER A 296 12.43 27.27 11.85
N GLU A 297 11.88 28.22 12.61
CA GLU A 297 12.40 29.58 12.73
C GLU A 297 13.65 29.67 13.62
N ARG A 298 13.83 28.73 14.55
CA ARG A 298 14.97 28.68 15.47
C ARG A 298 16.13 27.85 14.93
N CYS A 299 15.85 26.89 14.06
CA CYS A 299 16.87 26.15 13.33
C CYS A 299 17.38 26.97 12.14
N PHE A 300 18.68 26.90 11.88
CA PHE A 300 19.28 27.51 10.69
C PHE A 300 18.62 26.96 9.41
N LYS A 301 18.02 27.86 8.62
CA LYS A 301 17.53 27.54 7.28
C LYS A 301 18.65 27.86 6.29
N PRO A 302 19.31 26.85 5.69
CA PRO A 302 20.35 27.11 4.71
C PRO A 302 19.74 27.80 3.50
N GLU A 303 20.13 29.05 3.25
CA GLU A 303 19.88 29.71 1.98
C GLU A 303 20.91 29.21 0.96
N PRO A 304 20.47 28.70 -0.20
CA PRO A 304 21.38 28.25 -1.24
C PRO A 304 22.11 29.44 -1.87
N SER A 305 23.42 29.29 -2.11
CA SER A 305 24.30 30.38 -2.54
C SER A 305 23.96 30.93 -3.93
N HIS A 306 23.34 30.10 -4.77
CA HIS A 306 22.91 30.44 -6.13
C HIS A 306 21.40 30.74 -6.25
N ALA A 307 20.75 31.28 -5.21
CA ALA A 307 19.33 31.66 -5.25
C ALA A 307 19.00 32.86 -6.18
N LYS A 308 19.96 33.37 -6.95
CA LYS A 308 19.78 34.48 -7.91
C LYS A 308 19.31 34.03 -9.31
N SER A 309 18.78 32.82 -9.47
CA SER A 309 17.90 32.58 -10.62
C SER A 309 16.71 33.53 -10.49
N ARG A 310 16.45 34.37 -11.51
CA ARG A 310 15.32 35.31 -11.50
C ARG A 310 14.02 34.53 -11.37
N CYS A 311 13.53 34.38 -10.15
CA CYS A 311 12.21 33.82 -9.94
C CYS A 311 11.19 34.90 -10.25
N GLU A 312 10.76 34.96 -11.50
CA GLU A 312 9.80 35.95 -12.01
C GLU A 312 8.35 35.64 -11.59
N LEU A 313 8.13 34.57 -10.83
CA LEU A 313 6.81 34.20 -10.33
C LEU A 313 6.41 35.03 -9.11
N SER A 314 5.25 35.65 -9.21
CA SER A 314 4.60 36.43 -8.15
C SER A 314 3.85 35.48 -7.20
N PRO A 315 4.06 35.56 -5.88
CA PRO A 315 3.37 34.70 -4.92
C PRO A 315 1.84 34.78 -5.04
N GLY A 316 1.17 33.63 -4.94
CA GLY A 316 -0.29 33.55 -5.02
C GLY A 316 -0.88 33.70 -6.43
N SER A 317 -0.03 33.62 -7.46
CA SER A 317 -0.45 33.79 -8.87
C SER A 317 -0.72 32.46 -9.56
N THR A 318 -1.65 32.49 -10.52
CA THR A 318 -1.96 31.38 -11.42
C THR A 318 -1.53 31.72 -12.83
N TYR A 319 -0.77 30.81 -13.44
CA TYR A 319 -0.16 30.96 -14.76
C TYR A 319 -0.71 29.90 -15.71
N PHE A 320 -1.04 30.32 -16.93
CA PHE A 320 -1.39 29.43 -18.02
C PHE A 320 -0.30 29.51 -19.07
N VAL A 321 0.27 28.35 -19.44
CA VAL A 321 1.45 28.25 -20.28
C VAL A 321 1.16 27.27 -21.42
N LYS A 322 1.60 27.61 -22.64
CA LYS A 322 1.41 26.76 -23.83
C LYS A 322 2.58 25.81 -24.03
N GLU A 323 3.79 26.32 -23.91
CA GLU A 323 5.05 25.60 -24.07
C GLU A 323 5.94 25.88 -22.84
N GLU A 324 6.95 25.03 -22.61
CA GLU A 324 7.97 25.23 -21.56
C GLU A 324 7.45 25.26 -20.10
N GLY A 325 6.24 24.75 -19.85
CA GLY A 325 5.66 24.75 -18.49
C GLY A 325 6.49 24.01 -17.45
N TYR A 326 7.19 22.95 -17.87
CA TYR A 326 8.15 22.23 -17.02
C TYR A 326 9.37 23.09 -16.67
N ASP A 327 9.86 23.94 -17.57
CA ASP A 327 11.04 24.77 -17.32
C ASP A 327 10.73 25.85 -16.27
N ILE A 328 9.57 26.49 -16.40
CA ILE A 328 9.06 27.45 -15.39
C ILE A 328 8.86 26.76 -14.03
N PHE A 329 8.32 25.54 -14.02
CA PHE A 329 8.18 24.74 -12.81
C PHE A 329 9.53 24.41 -12.18
N LEU A 330 10.49 23.94 -12.98
CA LEU A 330 11.83 23.58 -12.54
C LEU A 330 12.56 24.81 -11.98
N ASP A 331 12.41 25.98 -12.59
CA ASP A 331 13.01 27.21 -12.09
C ASP A 331 12.42 27.63 -10.74
N ALA A 332 11.11 27.48 -10.54
CA ALA A 332 10.48 27.69 -9.23
C ALA A 332 11.05 26.73 -8.17
N VAL A 333 11.19 25.44 -8.51
CA VAL A 333 11.79 24.43 -7.62
C VAL A 333 13.27 24.76 -7.34
N LYS A 334 14.02 25.18 -8.36
CA LYS A 334 15.40 25.68 -8.22
C LYS A 334 15.50 26.94 -7.38
N CYS A 335 14.44 27.74 -7.22
CA CYS A 335 14.40 28.86 -6.26
C CYS A 335 13.97 28.46 -4.84
N GLY A 336 13.68 27.18 -4.59
CA GLY A 336 13.29 26.70 -3.27
C GLY A 336 11.79 26.62 -3.03
N ALA A 337 10.98 26.62 -4.10
CA ALA A 337 9.58 26.23 -4.00
C ALA A 337 9.44 24.70 -3.89
N PHE A 338 8.48 24.25 -3.09
CA PHE A 338 8.16 22.83 -2.96
C PHE A 338 7.30 22.41 -4.16
N GLY A 339 7.83 21.54 -5.01
CA GLY A 339 7.16 21.10 -6.23
C GLY A 339 6.05 20.09 -5.98
N PHE A 340 5.01 20.13 -6.81
CA PHE A 340 3.99 19.10 -6.96
C PHE A 340 3.52 19.06 -8.41
N VAL A 341 3.70 17.92 -9.07
CA VAL A 341 3.31 17.75 -10.48
C VAL A 341 2.05 16.92 -10.56
N VAL A 342 1.12 17.35 -11.38
CA VAL A 342 0.00 16.54 -11.87
C VAL A 342 0.17 16.45 -13.37
N SER A 343 0.31 15.25 -13.93
CA SER A 343 0.54 15.10 -15.37
C SER A 343 -0.18 13.89 -15.94
N THR A 344 -0.51 13.94 -17.24
CA THR A 344 -0.98 12.78 -18.02
C THR A 344 0.13 11.79 -18.35
N LEU A 345 1.40 12.18 -18.21
CA LEU A 345 2.56 11.31 -18.39
C LEU A 345 2.81 10.45 -17.14
N PRO A 346 3.26 9.19 -17.32
CA PRO A 346 3.63 8.33 -16.20
C PRO A 346 4.69 8.97 -15.30
N PRO A 347 4.59 8.85 -13.96
CA PRO A 347 5.52 9.48 -13.03
C PRO A 347 6.98 9.13 -13.31
N GLN A 348 7.26 7.86 -13.62
CA GLN A 348 8.62 7.39 -13.87
C GLN A 348 9.28 8.11 -15.06
N GLN A 349 8.53 8.36 -16.14
CA GLN A 349 9.04 9.11 -17.29
C GLN A 349 9.40 10.55 -16.91
N ILE A 350 8.57 11.19 -16.09
CA ILE A 350 8.80 12.57 -15.63
C ILE A 350 10.04 12.62 -14.70
N LYS A 351 10.17 11.66 -13.78
CA LYS A 351 11.33 11.57 -12.88
C LYS A 351 12.63 11.41 -13.66
N GLU A 352 12.65 10.49 -14.63
CA GLU A 352 13.83 10.21 -15.47
C GLU A 352 14.17 11.40 -16.38
N LYS A 353 13.16 12.02 -17.00
CA LYS A 353 13.36 13.14 -17.95
C LYS A 353 13.83 14.42 -17.26
N TYR A 354 13.29 14.75 -16.08
CA TYR A 354 13.51 16.04 -15.43
C TYR A 354 14.34 15.98 -14.15
N GLY A 355 14.85 14.79 -13.77
CA GLY A 355 15.66 14.62 -12.57
C GLY A 355 14.91 14.84 -11.25
N LEU A 356 13.58 14.71 -11.27
CA LEU A 356 12.71 14.97 -10.12
C LEU A 356 12.65 13.76 -9.19
N SER A 357 13.60 13.62 -8.27
CA SER A 357 13.64 12.48 -7.35
C SER A 357 12.67 12.58 -6.17
N THR A 358 12.48 13.78 -5.62
CA THR A 358 11.69 14.01 -4.40
C THR A 358 10.36 14.71 -4.64
N THR A 359 10.13 15.21 -5.84
CA THR A 359 8.87 15.90 -6.16
C THR A 359 7.72 14.89 -6.28
N PRO A 360 6.61 15.08 -5.54
CA PRO A 360 5.37 14.33 -5.73
C PRO A 360 4.85 14.46 -7.16
N ILE A 361 4.50 13.34 -7.79
CA ILE A 361 3.91 13.32 -9.13
C ILE A 361 2.62 12.51 -9.12
N VAL A 362 1.50 13.17 -9.43
CA VAL A 362 0.18 12.55 -9.58
C VAL A 362 -0.09 12.29 -11.04
N TRP A 363 -0.36 11.04 -11.37
CA TRP A 363 -0.65 10.63 -12.74
C TRP A 363 -2.15 10.76 -13.07
N ILE A 364 -2.51 11.49 -14.11
CA ILE A 364 -3.88 11.55 -14.65
C ILE A 364 -4.05 10.42 -15.66
N SER A 365 -4.68 9.32 -15.26
CA SER A 365 -4.91 8.18 -16.16
C SER A 365 -6.05 7.30 -15.65
N GLU A 366 -6.77 6.64 -16.55
CA GLU A 366 -7.74 5.60 -16.17
C GLU A 366 -7.06 4.38 -15.53
N ALA A 367 -5.80 4.12 -15.90
CA ALA A 367 -4.93 3.14 -15.27
C ALA A 367 -4.21 3.66 -14.00
N ALA A 368 -4.38 4.95 -13.66
CA ALA A 368 -3.82 5.50 -12.43
C ALA A 368 -4.69 5.07 -11.25
N PHE A 369 -4.30 3.96 -10.62
CA PHE A 369 -5.04 3.39 -9.51
C PHE A 369 -4.93 4.22 -8.22
N ASP A 370 -3.81 4.09 -7.49
CA ASP A 370 -3.65 4.67 -6.16
C ASP A 370 -2.76 5.92 -6.18
N THR A 371 -1.66 5.90 -6.93
CA THR A 371 -0.67 7.00 -7.01
C THR A 371 -1.08 8.13 -7.95
N GLY A 372 -2.24 8.04 -8.58
CA GLY A 372 -2.75 9.07 -9.45
C GLY A 372 -4.24 9.33 -9.30
N VAL A 373 -4.84 9.92 -10.32
CA VAL A 373 -6.23 10.35 -10.34
C VAL A 373 -6.84 9.98 -11.67
N ARG A 374 -8.01 9.33 -11.63
CA ARG A 374 -8.79 9.11 -12.85
C ARG A 374 -9.26 10.45 -13.41
N PRO A 375 -9.23 10.68 -14.73
CA PRO A 375 -9.63 11.95 -15.33
C PRO A 375 -11.02 12.44 -14.89
N LYS A 376 -11.95 11.51 -14.61
CA LYS A 376 -13.32 11.83 -14.13
C LYS A 376 -13.41 12.23 -12.65
N ASP A 377 -12.39 11.92 -11.85
CA ASP A 377 -12.40 12.17 -10.39
C ASP A 377 -11.82 13.56 -10.07
N LEU A 378 -12.47 14.60 -10.60
CA LEU A 378 -12.09 16.00 -10.41
C LEU A 378 -12.07 16.42 -8.93
N LYS A 379 -12.91 15.79 -8.10
CA LYS A 379 -12.96 16.03 -6.65
C LYS A 379 -11.69 15.53 -5.95
N ARG A 380 -11.23 14.32 -6.27
CA ARG A 380 -9.96 13.82 -5.73
C ARG A 380 -8.79 14.68 -6.20
N LEU A 381 -8.73 15.03 -7.49
CA LEU A 381 -7.68 15.90 -8.05
C LEU A 381 -7.56 17.21 -7.26
N SER A 382 -8.67 17.94 -7.16
CA SER A 382 -8.72 19.22 -6.46
C SER A 382 -8.33 19.07 -4.99
N SER A 383 -8.81 18.02 -4.31
CA SER A 383 -8.45 17.77 -2.91
C SER A 383 -6.95 17.54 -2.69
N LEU A 384 -6.28 16.83 -3.59
CA LEU A 384 -4.85 16.54 -3.49
C LEU A 384 -4.03 17.82 -3.63
N ILE A 385 -4.33 18.61 -4.67
CA ILE A 385 -3.63 19.88 -4.93
C ILE A 385 -3.88 20.89 -3.80
N ILE A 386 -5.14 21.06 -3.36
CA ILE A 386 -5.50 21.98 -2.26
C ILE A 386 -4.80 21.59 -0.96
N ASN A 387 -4.79 20.29 -0.64
CA ASN A 387 -4.12 19.80 0.56
C ASN A 387 -2.61 20.02 0.52
N PHE A 388 -1.98 19.89 -0.65
CA PHE A 388 -0.56 20.19 -0.83
C PHE A 388 -0.26 21.66 -0.58
N MET A 389 -1.01 22.57 -1.23
CA MET A 389 -0.84 24.02 -1.07
C MET A 389 -1.07 24.48 0.38
N LYS A 390 -2.06 23.90 1.08
CA LYS A 390 -2.36 24.26 2.48
C LYS A 390 -1.32 23.76 3.49
N LYS A 391 -0.63 22.66 3.20
CA LYS A 391 0.33 22.05 4.13
C LYS A 391 1.75 22.57 3.95
N THR A 392 2.03 23.20 2.81
CA THR A 392 3.37 23.50 2.35
C THR A 392 3.54 24.99 2.15
N ASN A 393 4.49 25.59 2.88
CA ASN A 393 4.85 26.98 2.66
C ASN A 393 5.68 27.09 1.38
N ASN A 394 5.42 28.10 0.53
CA ASN A 394 6.13 28.28 -0.75
C ASN A 394 5.95 27.11 -1.73
N ALA A 395 4.71 26.66 -1.95
CA ALA A 395 4.41 25.56 -2.86
C ALA A 395 4.35 26.03 -4.33
N VAL A 396 4.85 25.20 -5.26
CA VAL A 396 4.61 25.33 -6.70
C VAL A 396 3.92 24.07 -7.22
N VAL A 397 2.76 24.26 -7.84
CA VAL A 397 1.96 23.18 -8.44
C VAL A 397 2.02 23.32 -9.96
N PHE A 398 2.35 22.24 -10.65
CA PHE A 398 2.25 22.17 -12.11
C PHE A 398 1.15 21.18 -12.52
N LEU A 399 0.16 21.67 -13.26
CA LEU A 399 -0.96 20.89 -13.80
C LEU A 399 -0.81 20.75 -15.31
N ASP A 400 -0.34 19.60 -15.74
CA ASP A 400 -0.09 19.21 -17.12
C ASP A 400 -1.14 18.20 -17.61
N GLY A 401 -2.23 18.72 -18.19
CA GLY A 401 -3.33 17.86 -18.63
C GLY A 401 -4.72 18.46 -18.46
N ILE A 402 -4.83 19.78 -18.28
CA ILE A 402 -6.14 20.43 -18.20
C ILE A 402 -6.97 20.19 -19.46
N ASP A 403 -6.32 20.14 -20.64
CA ASP A 403 -6.98 19.90 -21.92
C ASP A 403 -7.63 18.52 -21.97
N VAL A 404 -6.93 17.49 -21.46
CA VAL A 404 -7.46 16.13 -21.32
C VAL A 404 -8.64 16.09 -20.33
N LEU A 405 -8.53 16.80 -19.20
CA LEU A 405 -9.62 16.89 -18.23
C LEU A 405 -10.87 17.55 -18.83
N ILE A 406 -10.70 18.60 -19.63
CA ILE A 406 -11.79 19.30 -20.32
C ILE A 406 -12.42 18.39 -21.39
N SER A 407 -11.60 17.71 -22.18
CA SER A 407 -12.07 16.78 -23.22
C SER A 407 -12.96 15.67 -22.63
N ILE A 408 -12.59 15.13 -21.47
CA ILE A 408 -13.33 14.01 -20.84
C ILE A 408 -14.55 14.49 -20.03
N ASN A 409 -14.45 15.61 -19.31
CA ASN A 409 -15.46 16.03 -18.35
C ASN A 409 -16.36 17.16 -18.82
N VAL A 410 -16.11 17.72 -19.99
CA VAL A 410 -16.71 18.97 -20.48
C VAL A 410 -16.26 20.18 -19.66
N PHE A 411 -16.08 21.31 -20.33
CA PHE A 411 -15.55 22.56 -19.77
C PHE A 411 -16.27 23.02 -18.49
N ALA A 412 -17.60 22.94 -18.48
CA ALA A 412 -18.44 23.41 -17.37
C ALA A 412 -18.12 22.73 -16.03
N ASN A 413 -17.63 21.49 -16.05
CA ASN A 413 -17.27 20.74 -14.83
C ASN A 413 -15.83 21.03 -14.37
N VAL A 414 -14.94 21.43 -15.29
CA VAL A 414 -13.53 21.70 -14.99
C VAL A 414 -13.31 23.14 -14.53
N GLN A 415 -14.08 24.10 -15.07
CA GLN A 415 -13.97 25.52 -14.73
C GLN A 415 -14.05 25.79 -13.20
N PRO A 416 -15.00 25.23 -12.43
CA PRO A 416 -15.05 25.43 -10.97
C PRO A 416 -13.81 24.88 -10.26
N VAL A 417 -13.20 23.81 -10.79
CA VAL A 417 -11.97 23.24 -10.24
C VAL A 417 -10.80 24.21 -10.42
N VAL A 418 -10.64 24.77 -11.61
CA VAL A 418 -9.58 25.77 -11.87
C VAL A 418 -9.76 27.00 -10.98
N GLN A 419 -11.00 27.47 -10.80
CA GLN A 419 -11.32 28.60 -9.93
C GLN A 419 -10.94 28.32 -8.47
N ILE A 420 -11.35 27.18 -7.89
CA ILE A 420 -11.03 26.87 -6.49
C ILE A 420 -9.52 26.65 -6.28
N LEU A 421 -8.82 26.07 -7.26
CA LEU A 421 -7.37 25.91 -7.21
C LEU A 421 -6.68 27.27 -7.22
N SER A 422 -7.10 28.19 -8.09
CA SER A 422 -6.53 29.54 -8.15
C SER A 422 -6.80 30.34 -6.88
N SER A 423 -8.03 30.31 -6.33
CA SER A 423 -8.33 30.98 -5.07
C SER A 423 -7.52 30.40 -3.91
N THR A 424 -7.27 29.09 -3.91
CA THR A 424 -6.42 28.44 -2.91
C THR A 424 -4.95 28.84 -3.07
N ALA A 425 -4.44 28.93 -4.30
CA ALA A 425 -3.08 29.39 -4.57
C ALA A 425 -2.87 30.81 -4.03
N GLN A 426 -3.82 31.72 -4.30
CA GLN A 426 -3.80 33.08 -3.77
C GLN A 426 -3.81 33.11 -2.23
N ALA A 427 -4.72 32.37 -1.59
CA ALA A 427 -4.85 32.33 -0.13
C ALA A 427 -3.60 31.76 0.57
N THR A 428 -2.91 30.81 -0.07
CA THR A 428 -1.71 30.16 0.48
C THR A 428 -0.40 30.80 0.00
N LYS A 429 -0.47 31.83 -0.86
CA LYS A 429 0.67 32.41 -1.58
C LYS A 429 1.48 31.37 -2.38
N SER A 430 0.82 30.30 -2.83
CA SER A 430 1.42 29.25 -3.68
C SER A 430 1.41 29.68 -5.16
N TYR A 431 2.27 29.06 -5.96
CA TYR A 431 2.29 29.23 -7.41
C TYR A 431 1.51 28.10 -8.07
N LEU A 432 0.58 28.43 -8.96
CA LEU A 432 -0.15 27.44 -9.76
C LEU A 432 0.19 27.64 -11.24
N ILE A 433 0.77 26.63 -11.87
CA ILE A 433 1.14 26.64 -13.30
C ILE A 433 0.25 25.60 -13.99
N ILE A 434 -0.46 25.99 -15.04
CA ILE A 434 -1.36 25.13 -15.79
C ILE A 434 -0.90 25.11 -17.25
N SER A 435 -0.51 23.94 -17.73
CA SER A 435 -0.19 23.71 -19.14
C SER A 435 -1.48 23.57 -19.94
N THR A 436 -1.66 24.35 -21.00
CA THR A 436 -2.83 24.27 -21.89
C THR A 436 -2.51 24.73 -23.30
N THR A 437 -3.04 24.02 -24.30
CA THR A 437 -2.96 24.43 -25.70
C THR A 437 -4.12 25.32 -26.13
N MET A 438 -5.05 25.66 -25.22
CA MET A 438 -6.27 26.40 -25.53
C MET A 438 -6.00 27.80 -26.14
N GLU A 439 -6.91 28.23 -27.01
CA GLU A 439 -6.91 29.58 -27.57
C GLU A 439 -7.29 30.64 -26.52
N ASN A 440 -6.87 31.89 -26.77
CA ASN A 440 -7.03 33.00 -25.83
C ASN A 440 -8.49 33.27 -25.42
N GLU A 441 -9.45 33.03 -26.31
CA GLU A 441 -10.87 33.21 -26.03
C GLU A 441 -11.37 32.16 -25.03
N ALA A 442 -11.06 30.88 -25.25
CA ALA A 442 -11.43 29.82 -24.33
C ALA A 442 -10.68 29.95 -22.97
N LEU A 443 -9.44 30.42 -23.01
CA LEU A 443 -8.66 30.73 -21.81
C LEU A 443 -9.28 31.85 -20.97
N SER A 444 -9.87 32.86 -21.61
CA SER A 444 -10.54 33.97 -20.91
C SER A 444 -11.68 33.51 -20.02
N ARG A 445 -12.36 32.41 -20.39
CA ARG A 445 -13.44 31.79 -19.60
C ARG A 445 -12.92 31.06 -18.36
N LEU A 446 -11.65 30.64 -18.36
CA LEU A 446 -10.96 30.03 -17.22
C LEU A 446 -10.30 31.07 -16.30
N LYS A 447 -10.15 32.32 -16.73
CA LYS A 447 -9.41 33.34 -15.97
C LYS A 447 -10.12 33.65 -14.63
N PRO A 448 -9.42 33.48 -13.49
CA PRO A 448 -9.84 34.06 -12.23
C PRO A 448 -9.54 35.57 -12.21
N LEU A 449 -10.22 36.32 -11.32
CA LEU A 449 -10.08 37.79 -11.17
C LEU A 449 -8.66 38.29 -10.85
N TYR A 450 -7.72 37.39 -10.55
CA TYR A 450 -6.35 37.70 -10.10
C TYR A 450 -5.31 37.02 -10.99
N PHE A 451 -5.12 37.53 -12.21
CA PHE A 451 -4.22 36.97 -13.22
C PHE A 451 -2.98 37.85 -13.44
N THR A 452 -1.80 37.22 -13.48
CA THR A 452 -0.52 37.85 -13.84
C THR A 452 0.04 37.13 -15.08
N LYS A 453 0.21 37.86 -16.18
CA LYS A 453 0.79 37.31 -17.41
C LYS A 453 2.29 37.13 -17.22
N VAL A 454 2.84 35.93 -17.42
CA VAL A 454 4.30 35.77 -17.57
C VAL A 454 4.68 36.50 -18.87
N ARG A 455 5.62 37.44 -18.80
CA ARG A 455 6.23 38.01 -20.01
C ARG A 455 7.18 36.94 -20.54
N THR A 456 6.76 36.26 -21.59
CA THR A 456 7.64 35.47 -22.47
C THR A 456 8.62 36.39 -23.17
#